data_AF-A0A3N4J0A5-F1
#
_entry.id   AF-A0A3N4J0A5-F1
#
_cell.length_a   1.000
_cell.length_b   1.000
_cell.length_c   1.000
_cell.angle_alpha   90.00
_cell.angle_beta   90.00
_cell.angle_gamma   90.00
#
_symmetry.space_group_name_H-M   'P 1'
#
loop_
_entity.id
_entity.type
_entity.pdbx_description
1 polymer ?
#
loop_
_entity_poly.entity_id
_entity_poly.type
_entity_poly.pdbx_seq_one_letter_code
_entity_poly.pdbx_strand_id
1 'polypeptide(L)' 'VNPDMADNGGRTPLSWAAEYGKEEAVIMLLNRSDVDPDMADNSGQTPLSYAA' A
#
# COMPACT_ATOMS: atom_id res chain seq x y z
N VAL A 1 8.33 13.27 1.59
CA VAL A 1 8.54 11.89 1.08
C VAL A 1 7.27 11.44 0.40
N ASN A 2 7.34 10.86 -0.81
CA ASN A 2 6.16 10.31 -1.49
C ASN A 2 5.79 8.97 -0.82
N PRO A 3 4.62 8.84 -0.17
CA PRO A 3 4.24 7.58 0.50
C PRO A 3 3.88 6.48 -0.50
N ASP A 4 3.52 6.83 -1.73
CA ASP A 4 3.19 5.88 -2.80
C ASP A 4 4.39 5.57 -3.68
N MET A 5 5.61 5.80 -3.17
CA MET A 5 6.82 5.38 -3.87
C MET A 5 6.81 3.85 -3.97
N ALA A 6 6.53 3.37 -5.17
CA ALA A 6 6.48 1.96 -5.47
C ALA A 6 7.87 1.35 -5.64
N ASP A 7 7.99 0.07 -5.30
CA ASP A 7 9.17 -0.74 -5.66
C ASP A 7 9.13 -1.16 -7.15
N ASN A 8 10.13 -1.96 -7.57
CA ASN A 8 10.21 -2.45 -8.96
C ASN A 8 9.00 -3.32 -9.37
N GLY A 9 8.24 -3.86 -8.42
CA GLY A 9 7.01 -4.61 -8.65
C GLY A 9 5.77 -3.73 -8.78
N GLY A 10 5.89 -2.41 -8.58
CA GLY A 10 4.76 -1.51 -8.53
C GLY A 10 4.06 -1.49 -7.16
N ARG A 11 4.61 -2.17 -6.15
CA ARG A 11 3.98 -2.25 -4.82
C ARG A 11 4.32 -1.04 -3.98
N THR A 12 3.30 -0.47 -3.34
CA THR A 12 3.45 0.65 -2.41
C THR A 12 3.72 0.14 -0.99
N PRO A 13 4.22 1.00 -0.09
CA PRO A 13 4.27 0.70 1.35
C PRO A 13 2.92 0.21 1.91
N LEU A 14 1.79 0.68 1.38
CA LEU A 14 0.47 0.23 1.81
C LEU A 14 0.20 -1.22 1.36
N SER A 15 0.60 -1.60 0.14
CA SER A 15 0.53 -3.00 -0.32
C SER A 15 1.33 -3.94 0.58
N TRP A 16 2.50 -3.49 1.06
CA TRP A 16 3.34 -4.26 1.99
C TRP A 16 2.74 -4.34 3.39
N ALA A 17 2.18 -3.23 3.90
CA ALA A 17 1.52 -3.21 5.20
C ALA A 17 0.28 -4.13 5.23
N ALA A 18 -0.51 -4.14 4.15
CA ALA A 18 -1.67 -5.01 4.00
C ALA A 18 -1.30 -6.50 3.97
N GLU A 19 -0.30 -6.89 3.16
CA GLU A 19 0.17 -8.28 3.06
C GLU A 19 0.61 -8.86 4.41
N TYR A 20 1.32 -8.06 5.20
CA TYR A 20 1.85 -8.51 6.49
C TYR A 20 0.93 -8.22 7.68
N GLY A 21 -0.32 -7.81 7.45
CA GLY A 21 -1.30 -7.50 8.49
C GLY A 21 -0.82 -6.43 9.48
N LYS A 22 -0.05 -5.44 9.02
CA LYS A 22 0.51 -4.36 9.86
C LYS A 22 -0.53 -3.26 10.08
N GLU A 23 -1.53 -3.55 10.90
CA GLU A 23 -2.67 -2.66 11.16
C GLU A 23 -2.27 -1.22 11.49
N GLU A 24 -1.31 -1.00 12.39
CA GLU A 24 -0.84 0.35 12.74
C GLU A 24 -0.24 1.09 11.53
N ALA A 25 0.54 0.39 10.69
CA ALA A 25 1.13 0.99 9.49
C ALA A 25 0.05 1.30 8.44
N VAL A 26 -0.94 0.42 8.28
CA VAL A 26 -2.11 0.67 7.41
C VAL A 26 -2.86 1.92 7.88
N ILE A 27 -3.19 2.03 9.16
CA ILE A 27 -3.88 3.21 9.72
C ILE A 27 -3.04 4.48 9.55
N MET A 28 -1.74 4.42 9.82
CA MET A 28 -0.86 5.60 9.65
C MET A 28 -0.80 6.07 8.19
N LEU A 29 -0.72 5.14 7.24
CA LEU A 29 -0.70 5.46 5.81
C LEU A 29 -2.06 6.02 5.35
N LEU A 30 -3.17 5.38 5.72
CA LEU A 30 -4.52 5.81 5.32
C LEU A 30 -4.95 7.16 5.94
N ASN A 31 -4.33 7.59 7.04
CA ASN A 31 -4.57 8.91 7.62
C ASN A 31 -3.89 10.05 6.84
N ARG A 32 -3.04 9.75 5.84
CA ARG A 32 -2.41 10.77 5.01
C ARG A 32 -3.29 11.12 3.83
N SER A 33 -3.38 12.41 3.51
CA SER A 33 -4.14 12.90 2.35
C SER A 33 -3.44 12.71 1.01
N ASP A 34 -2.15 12.35 1.02
CA ASP A 34 -1.30 12.18 -0.16
C ASP A 34 -0.99 10.70 -0.47
N VAL A 35 -1.80 9.78 0.04
CA VAL A 35 -1.76 8.34 -0.25
C VAL A 35 -2.92 7.96 -1.15
N ASP A 36 -2.63 7.21 -2.22
CA ASP A 36 -3.62 6.51 -3.03
C ASP A 36 -3.79 5.06 -2.52
N PRO A 37 -4.90 4.75 -1.82
CA PRO A 37 -5.10 3.42 -1.23
C PRO A 37 -5.38 2.33 -2.26
N ASP A 38 -5.71 2.71 -3.51
CA ASP A 38 -6.12 1.80 -4.57
C ASP A 38 -5.04 1.63 -5.64
N MET A 39 -3.83 2.18 -5.43
CA MET A 39 -2.72 2.05 -6.37
C MET A 39 -2.39 0.57 -6.63
N ALA A 40 -2.61 0.13 -7.87
CA ALA A 40 -2.35 -1.22 -8.30
C ALA A 40 -0.88 -1.44 -8.67
N ASP A 41 -0.36 -2.62 -8.34
CA ASP A 41 0.98 -3.04 -8.73
C ASP A 41 1.05 -3.46 -10.22
N ASN A 42 2.22 -3.90 -10.67
CA ASN A 42 2.42 -4.31 -12.07
C ASN A 42 1.58 -5.55 -12.49
N SER A 43 1.02 -6.28 -11.53
CA SER A 43 0.13 -7.41 -11.75
C SER A 43 -1.35 -7.03 -11.66
N GLY A 44 -1.66 -5.76 -11.40
CA GLY A 44 -3.02 -5.26 -11.19
C GLY A 44 -3.57 -5.53 -9.79
N GLN A 45 -2.73 -5.92 -8.83
CA GLN A 45 -3.13 -6.16 -7.43
C GLN A 45 -3.09 -4.86 -6.63
N THR A 46 -4.17 -4.54 -5.93
CA THR A 46 -4.24 -3.41 -5.00
C THR A 46 -3.80 -3.83 -3.61
N PRO A 47 -3.53 -2.90 -2.66
CA PRO A 47 -3.25 -3.26 -1.27
C PRO A 47 -4.30 -4.19 -0.66
N LEU A 48 -5.59 -3.99 -0.99
CA LEU A 48 -6.66 -4.87 -0.53
C LEU A 48 -6.56 -6.31 -1.07
N SER A 49 -5.99 -6.50 -2.26
CA SER A 49 -5.76 -7.83 -2.84
C SER A 49 -4.78 -8.68 -2.01
N TYR A 50 -3.92 -8.03 -1.22
CA TYR A 50 -2.93 -8.67 -0.35
C TYR A 50 -3.38 -8.82 1.10
N ALA A 51 -4.51 -8.22 1.51
CA ALA A 51 -4.96 -8.28 2.89
C ALA A 51 -5.22 -9.73 3.33
N ALA A 52 -4.60 -10.13 4.45
CA ALA A 52 -4.72 -11.45 5.07
C ALA A 52 -6.07 -11.68 5.77
#